data_AF-A0A939YWP9-F1
#
_entry.id   AF-A0A939YWP9-F1
#
_cell.length_a   1.000
_cell.length_b   1.000
_cell.length_c   1.000
_cell.angle_alpha   90.00
_cell.angle_beta   90.00
_cell.angle_gamma   90.00
#
_symmetry.space_group_name_H-M   'P 1'
#
loop_
_entity.id
_entity.type
_entity.pdbx_description
1 polymer ?
#
loop_
_entity_poly.entity_id
_entity_poly.type
_entity_poly.pdbx_seq_one_letter_code
_entity_poly.pdbx_strand_id
1 'polypeptide(L)'
;TAEPEEPTAEPTEEPTAEPEEPTAEPTEEPTAEPTEEPTEEPAKDGWTVDEDGKVRYYKDGEVDTTKTGVFEYDGEDFFGTKGVLDTDANGLNLFDNTWYFLAEGRVVKEFTGFAMYNDEWFVIENGILDDDFNGLYTYDGKQFVVAAGRLIRTVNGLWQDPATKDWVFCANGEVQNQFSGVAEYDGSFFVLKNGKLDDKDGYVEYDGETFIVSKGQLYPVPVEKPAEEATAEPAEEATAEPAEEATAEPAEEATAEPAEEATAEPTEEPAA
;
A
#
# COMPACT_ATOMS: atom_id res chain seq x y z
N THR A 1 50.33 57.07 -10.19
CA THR A 1 50.00 58.23 -9.36
C THR A 1 49.88 59.44 -10.28
N ALA A 2 48.90 60.30 -9.99
CA ALA A 2 48.58 61.57 -10.67
C ALA A 2 47.61 61.50 -11.88
N GLU A 3 46.31 61.66 -11.59
CA GLU A 3 45.41 62.66 -12.22
C GLU A 3 46.02 64.09 -12.23
N PRO A 4 45.40 65.15 -12.80
CA PRO A 4 44.21 65.28 -13.67
C PRO A 4 44.48 66.24 -14.88
N GLU A 5 43.45 66.67 -15.63
CA GLU A 5 43.07 68.10 -15.79
C GLU A 5 41.97 68.28 -16.87
N GLU A 6 40.89 68.97 -16.46
CA GLU A 6 39.78 69.43 -17.32
C GLU A 6 40.24 70.56 -18.25
N PRO A 7 39.59 70.75 -19.42
CA PRO A 7 39.58 72.03 -20.09
C PRO A 7 38.21 72.74 -19.97
N THR A 8 38.35 74.02 -19.65
CA THR A 8 37.35 75.07 -19.54
C THR A 8 37.09 75.75 -20.90
N ALA A 9 36.00 76.52 -20.93
CA ALA A 9 35.73 77.71 -21.75
C ALA A 9 34.83 77.58 -23.00
N GLU A 10 33.77 78.39 -22.94
CA GLU A 10 32.74 78.69 -23.93
C GLU A 10 33.28 79.48 -25.13
N PRO A 11 32.55 79.48 -26.27
CA PRO A 11 32.18 80.76 -26.90
C PRO A 11 30.68 80.79 -27.32
N THR A 12 29.91 81.88 -27.17
CA THR A 12 29.98 83.21 -27.82
C THR A 12 28.99 83.32 -29.00
N GLU A 13 28.00 84.20 -28.80
CA GLU A 13 27.26 85.06 -29.76
C GLU A 13 26.19 84.45 -30.69
N GLU A 14 25.05 85.13 -30.67
CA GLU A 14 23.78 84.88 -31.37
C GLU A 14 23.87 85.14 -32.88
N PRO A 15 23.15 84.37 -33.71
CA PRO A 15 22.72 84.84 -35.03
C PRO A 15 21.29 85.38 -35.00
N THR A 16 21.20 86.68 -35.25
CA THR A 16 20.02 87.43 -35.71
C THR A 16 19.40 86.79 -36.94
N ALA A 17 18.15 86.34 -36.82
CA ALA A 17 17.21 86.24 -37.93
C ALA A 17 15.79 86.44 -37.39
N GLU A 18 15.15 87.53 -37.81
CA GLU A 18 13.72 87.77 -37.57
C GLU A 18 12.91 86.70 -38.33
N PRO A 19 11.91 86.04 -37.69
CA PRO A 19 11.03 85.13 -38.40
C PRO A 19 10.08 85.90 -39.31
N GLU A 20 10.07 85.58 -40.61
CA GLU A 20 9.01 85.99 -41.53
C GLU A 20 7.67 85.38 -41.07
N GLU A 21 6.61 86.19 -40.93
CA GLU A 21 5.28 85.68 -40.55
C GLU A 21 4.68 84.81 -41.68
N PRO A 22 4.41 83.51 -41.46
CA PRO A 22 3.67 82.72 -42.44
C PRO A 22 2.20 83.15 -42.46
N THR A 23 1.80 83.73 -43.59
CA THR A 23 0.45 84.16 -43.94
C THR A 23 -0.39 82.97 -44.44
N ALA A 24 -0.72 82.04 -43.57
CA ALA A 24 -1.67 80.98 -43.86
C ALA A 24 -2.63 80.80 -42.69
N GLU A 25 -3.84 81.33 -42.80
CA GLU A 25 -4.95 80.89 -41.96
C GLU A 25 -5.26 79.44 -42.34
N PRO A 26 -5.19 78.47 -41.41
CA PRO A 26 -5.70 77.14 -41.68
C PRO A 26 -7.22 77.24 -41.81
N THR A 27 -7.70 77.14 -43.05
CA THR A 27 -9.09 76.81 -43.37
C THR A 27 -9.24 75.31 -43.18
N GLU A 28 -10.39 74.89 -42.64
CA GLU A 28 -10.81 73.52 -42.26
C GLU A 28 -10.58 73.19 -40.76
N GLU A 29 -11.65 73.37 -39.95
CA GLU A 29 -11.75 72.69 -38.65
C GLU A 29 -11.82 71.17 -38.90
N PRO A 30 -11.01 70.34 -38.21
CA PRO A 30 -11.12 68.90 -38.33
C PRO A 30 -12.45 68.43 -37.76
N THR A 31 -13.42 68.16 -38.63
CA THR A 31 -14.68 67.49 -38.27
C THR A 31 -14.45 65.98 -38.27
N ALA A 32 -13.60 65.49 -37.37
CA ALA A 32 -13.60 64.08 -37.01
C ALA A 32 -14.56 63.94 -35.83
N GLU A 33 -15.78 63.49 -36.09
CA GLU A 33 -16.67 63.03 -35.03
C GLU A 33 -15.95 61.91 -34.24
N PRO A 34 -16.10 61.86 -32.91
CA PRO A 34 -15.45 60.83 -32.11
C PRO A 34 -15.91 59.45 -32.59
N THR A 35 -14.97 58.66 -33.09
CA THR A 35 -15.14 57.22 -33.32
C THR A 35 -15.72 56.62 -32.04
N GLU A 36 -16.86 55.92 -32.15
CA GLU A 36 -17.55 55.31 -31.01
C GLU A 36 -16.56 54.56 -30.11
N GLU A 37 -16.60 54.85 -28.80
CA GLU A 37 -15.84 54.08 -27.83
C GLU A 37 -16.29 52.61 -27.91
N PRO A 38 -15.37 51.64 -27.87
CA PRO A 38 -15.74 50.23 -27.93
C PRO A 38 -16.68 49.91 -26.77
N THR A 39 -17.96 49.68 -27.10
CA THR A 39 -19.05 49.40 -26.17
C THR A 39 -19.26 47.89 -26.02
N GLU A 40 -18.22 47.08 -26.20
CA GLU A 40 -18.30 45.65 -25.91
C GLU A 40 -17.81 45.41 -24.49
N GLU A 41 -18.73 44.95 -23.64
CA GLU A 41 -18.43 44.44 -22.31
C GLU A 41 -17.33 43.37 -22.43
N PRO A 42 -16.31 43.37 -21.55
CA PRO A 42 -15.21 42.42 -21.67
C PRO A 42 -15.76 41.00 -21.68
N ALA A 43 -15.33 40.21 -22.69
CA ALA A 43 -15.76 38.83 -22.83
C ALA A 43 -15.44 38.03 -21.54
N LYS A 44 -16.40 37.25 -21.05
CA LYS A 44 -16.21 36.37 -19.89
C LYS A 44 -15.02 35.43 -20.14
N ASP A 45 -14.14 35.29 -19.15
CA ASP A 45 -13.02 34.35 -19.16
C ASP A 45 -12.85 33.76 -17.75
N GLY A 46 -12.63 32.44 -17.66
CA GLY A 46 -12.53 31.71 -16.40
C GLY A 46 -13.85 31.16 -15.84
N TRP A 47 -13.81 30.67 -14.60
CA TRP A 47 -14.98 30.13 -13.91
C TRP A 47 -15.94 31.24 -13.48
N THR A 48 -17.19 31.16 -13.95
CA THR A 48 -18.25 32.14 -13.70
C THR A 48 -19.51 31.43 -13.22
N VAL A 49 -20.21 32.01 -12.25
CA VAL A 49 -21.57 31.57 -11.88
C VAL A 49 -22.57 32.28 -12.77
N ASP A 50 -23.35 31.52 -13.53
CA ASP A 50 -24.41 32.08 -14.37
C ASP A 50 -25.72 32.27 -13.60
N GLU A 51 -26.70 32.95 -14.22
CA GLU A 51 -28.01 33.23 -13.63
C GLU A 51 -28.79 31.97 -13.20
N ASP A 52 -28.49 30.82 -13.82
CA ASP A 52 -29.09 29.52 -13.47
C ASP A 52 -28.40 28.83 -12.27
N GLY A 53 -27.42 29.50 -11.65
CA GLY A 53 -26.67 29.03 -10.48
C GLY A 53 -25.56 28.03 -10.81
N LYS A 54 -25.35 27.68 -12.08
CA LYS A 54 -24.28 26.77 -12.47
C LYS A 54 -22.96 27.50 -12.64
N VAL A 55 -21.87 26.84 -12.25
CA VAL A 55 -20.52 27.34 -12.49
C VAL A 55 -20.03 26.84 -13.83
N ARG A 56 -19.74 27.75 -14.76
CA ARG A 56 -19.22 27.45 -16.11
C ARG A 56 -17.88 28.11 -16.36
N TYR A 57 -17.02 27.43 -17.12
CA TYR A 57 -15.76 27.99 -17.59
C TYR A 57 -15.96 28.63 -18.95
N TYR A 58 -15.68 29.92 -19.03
CA TYR A 58 -15.71 30.68 -20.26
C TYR A 58 -14.30 30.89 -20.81
N LYS A 59 -14.18 30.92 -22.14
CA LYS A 59 -12.99 31.32 -22.88
C LYS A 59 -13.45 32.16 -24.06
N ASP A 60 -12.95 33.38 -24.16
CA ASP A 60 -13.34 34.35 -25.20
C ASP A 60 -14.88 34.56 -25.28
N GLY A 61 -15.57 34.53 -24.13
CA GLY A 61 -17.02 34.76 -24.04
C GLY A 61 -17.90 33.53 -24.33
N GLU A 62 -17.32 32.41 -24.75
CA GLU A 62 -18.04 31.15 -24.98
C GLU A 62 -17.69 30.11 -23.91
N VAL A 63 -18.62 29.19 -23.62
CA VAL A 63 -18.34 28.08 -22.68
C VAL A 63 -17.36 27.11 -23.33
N ASP A 64 -16.22 26.86 -22.68
CA ASP A 64 -15.23 25.91 -23.18
C ASP A 64 -15.69 24.46 -22.93
N THR A 65 -16.35 23.89 -23.92
CA THR A 65 -16.85 22.51 -23.87
C THR A 65 -15.76 21.43 -23.90
N THR A 66 -14.50 21.80 -24.08
CA THR A 66 -13.36 20.86 -24.01
C THR A 66 -12.84 20.69 -22.58
N LYS A 67 -13.17 21.61 -21.69
CA LYS A 67 -12.71 21.59 -20.30
C LYS A 67 -13.47 20.52 -19.49
N THR A 68 -12.82 19.39 -19.24
CA THR A 68 -13.36 18.29 -18.42
C THR A 68 -12.27 17.78 -17.48
N GLY A 69 -12.61 17.48 -16.24
CA GLY A 69 -11.64 17.05 -15.22
C GLY A 69 -11.97 17.60 -13.83
N VAL A 70 -10.98 17.53 -12.94
CA VAL A 70 -11.03 18.14 -11.61
C VAL A 70 -10.36 19.52 -11.68
N PHE A 71 -11.03 20.54 -11.15
CA PHE A 71 -10.58 21.92 -11.21
C PHE A 71 -10.78 22.62 -9.88
N GLU A 72 -9.80 23.45 -9.52
CA GLU A 72 -9.95 24.35 -8.38
C GLU A 72 -10.98 25.44 -8.69
N TYR A 73 -11.92 25.62 -7.77
CA TYR A 73 -12.88 26.71 -7.76
C TYR A 73 -13.14 27.10 -6.29
N ASP A 74 -12.95 28.39 -5.98
CA ASP A 74 -13.11 28.93 -4.61
C ASP A 74 -12.27 28.20 -3.54
N GLY A 75 -11.06 27.76 -3.91
CA GLY A 75 -10.12 27.07 -3.02
C GLY A 75 -10.39 25.58 -2.81
N GLU A 76 -11.40 25.02 -3.47
CA GLU A 76 -11.78 23.62 -3.39
C GLU A 76 -11.70 22.95 -4.76
N ASP A 77 -11.49 21.64 -4.79
CA ASP A 77 -11.45 20.87 -6.04
C ASP A 77 -12.85 20.37 -6.39
N PHE A 78 -13.36 20.77 -7.55
CA PHE A 78 -14.64 20.32 -8.08
C PHE A 78 -14.44 19.51 -9.35
N PHE A 79 -15.32 18.54 -9.56
CA PHE A 79 -15.42 17.90 -10.86
C PHE A 79 -16.21 18.77 -11.85
N GLY A 80 -15.79 18.79 -13.11
CA GLY A 80 -16.56 19.41 -14.19
C GLY A 80 -16.47 18.66 -15.51
N THR A 81 -17.56 18.72 -16.29
CA THR A 81 -17.61 18.23 -17.66
C THR A 81 -18.02 19.33 -18.61
N LYS A 82 -17.37 19.37 -19.78
CA LYS A 82 -17.72 20.30 -20.87
C LYS A 82 -17.86 21.75 -20.41
N GLY A 83 -16.94 22.17 -19.55
CA GLY A 83 -16.89 23.52 -19.00
C GLY A 83 -17.93 23.80 -17.93
N VAL A 84 -18.59 22.80 -17.33
CA VAL A 84 -19.59 22.98 -16.27
C VAL A 84 -19.20 22.17 -15.05
N LEU A 85 -19.10 22.79 -13.86
CA LEU A 85 -18.87 22.06 -12.61
C LEU A 85 -20.13 21.28 -12.21
N ASP A 86 -19.93 20.06 -11.72
CA ASP A 86 -20.95 19.28 -11.04
C ASP A 86 -20.89 19.62 -9.55
N THR A 87 -21.90 20.33 -9.06
CA THR A 87 -22.00 20.77 -7.66
C THR A 87 -22.89 19.86 -6.81
N ASP A 88 -23.45 18.81 -7.41
CA ASP A 88 -24.45 17.95 -6.78
C ASP A 88 -23.97 16.49 -6.66
N ALA A 89 -22.82 16.14 -7.25
CA ALA A 89 -22.23 14.81 -7.18
C ALA A 89 -21.82 14.43 -5.74
N ASN A 90 -22.10 13.18 -5.37
CA ASN A 90 -21.82 12.64 -4.04
C ASN A 90 -21.35 11.18 -4.13
N GLY A 91 -20.58 10.73 -3.13
CA GLY A 91 -20.05 9.38 -3.07
C GLY A 91 -18.96 9.13 -4.11
N LEU A 92 -18.78 7.86 -4.52
CA LEU A 92 -17.75 7.50 -5.48
C LEU A 92 -18.16 7.84 -6.91
N ASN A 93 -17.32 8.60 -7.59
CA ASN A 93 -17.51 9.01 -8.98
C ASN A 93 -16.23 8.80 -9.79
N LEU A 94 -16.37 8.28 -11.01
CA LEU A 94 -15.25 7.95 -11.90
C LEU A 94 -14.99 9.08 -12.89
N PHE A 95 -13.80 9.66 -12.83
CA PHE A 95 -13.35 10.71 -13.73
C PHE A 95 -11.93 10.45 -14.22
N ASP A 96 -11.74 10.52 -15.54
CA ASP A 96 -10.45 10.25 -16.19
C ASP A 96 -9.75 9.00 -15.64
N ASN A 97 -10.51 7.90 -15.55
CA ASN A 97 -10.06 6.60 -15.05
C ASN A 97 -9.62 6.58 -13.57
N THR A 98 -9.94 7.62 -12.80
CA THR A 98 -9.68 7.72 -11.36
C THR A 98 -10.99 7.88 -10.60
N TRP A 99 -11.18 7.13 -9.52
CA TRP A 99 -12.36 7.25 -8.66
C TRP A 99 -12.11 8.24 -7.54
N TYR A 100 -12.98 9.24 -7.45
CA TYR A 100 -12.96 10.27 -6.41
C TYR A 100 -14.17 10.11 -5.48
N PHE A 101 -13.96 10.36 -4.19
CA PHE A 101 -15.03 10.50 -3.23
C PHE A 101 -15.46 11.97 -3.16
N LEU A 102 -16.70 12.23 -3.54
CA LEU A 102 -17.27 13.58 -3.60
C LEU A 102 -18.31 13.82 -2.50
N ALA A 103 -18.42 15.07 -2.06
CA ALA A 103 -19.55 15.60 -1.31
C ALA A 103 -19.94 16.97 -1.88
N GLU A 104 -21.19 17.11 -2.31
CA GLU A 104 -21.68 18.35 -2.93
C GLU A 104 -20.76 18.84 -4.07
N GLY A 105 -20.31 17.91 -4.92
CA GLY A 105 -19.44 18.17 -6.06
C GLY A 105 -17.94 18.30 -5.74
N ARG A 106 -17.58 18.47 -4.46
CA ARG A 106 -16.21 18.70 -3.99
C ARG A 106 -15.49 17.38 -3.77
N VAL A 107 -14.22 17.30 -4.17
CA VAL A 107 -13.33 16.20 -3.78
C VAL A 107 -13.01 16.34 -2.29
N VAL A 108 -13.43 15.35 -1.50
CA VAL A 108 -13.20 15.37 -0.04
C VAL A 108 -11.83 14.78 0.26
N LYS A 109 -10.78 15.59 0.12
CA LYS A 109 -9.37 15.17 0.24
C LYS A 109 -9.01 14.62 1.62
N GLU A 110 -9.75 14.97 2.65
CA GLU A 110 -9.53 14.48 4.02
C GLU A 110 -10.23 13.14 4.28
N PHE A 111 -11.06 12.65 3.36
CA PHE A 111 -11.75 11.37 3.53
C PHE A 111 -10.79 10.21 3.26
N THR A 112 -10.51 9.44 4.32
CA THR A 112 -9.84 8.15 4.25
C THR A 112 -10.68 7.12 4.98
N GLY A 113 -11.04 6.03 4.31
CA GLY A 113 -11.94 5.01 4.86
C GLY A 113 -12.64 4.21 3.78
N PHE A 114 -13.76 3.58 4.14
CA PHE A 114 -14.56 2.83 3.18
C PHE A 114 -15.68 3.68 2.56
N ALA A 115 -15.82 3.64 1.24
CA ALA A 115 -16.96 4.18 0.51
C ALA A 115 -17.67 3.08 -0.28
N MET A 116 -19.01 3.17 -0.37
CA MET A 116 -19.82 2.16 -1.04
C MET A 116 -20.12 2.55 -2.48
N TYR A 117 -20.00 1.60 -3.40
CA TYR A 117 -20.39 1.72 -4.79
C TYR A 117 -20.89 0.36 -5.31
N ASN A 118 -22.08 0.33 -5.91
CA ASN A 118 -22.73 -0.91 -6.40
C ASN A 118 -22.73 -2.07 -5.37
N ASP A 119 -23.15 -1.78 -4.13
CA ASP A 119 -23.22 -2.74 -3.01
C ASP A 119 -21.87 -3.35 -2.56
N GLU A 120 -20.76 -2.82 -3.06
CA GLU A 120 -19.40 -3.18 -2.66
C GLU A 120 -18.73 -2.00 -1.94
N TRP A 121 -17.77 -2.30 -1.06
CA TRP A 121 -17.02 -1.29 -0.30
C TRP A 121 -15.59 -1.19 -0.81
N PHE A 122 -15.11 0.03 -0.95
CA PHE A 122 -13.80 0.35 -1.50
C PHE A 122 -13.02 1.25 -0.54
N VAL A 123 -11.71 1.03 -0.47
CA VAL A 123 -10.77 1.82 0.31
C VAL A 123 -10.50 3.13 -0.42
N ILE A 124 -10.78 4.23 0.26
CA ILE A 124 -10.47 5.58 -0.20
C ILE A 124 -9.33 6.10 0.68
N GLU A 125 -8.31 6.65 0.04
CA GLU A 125 -7.22 7.37 0.69
C GLU A 125 -7.14 8.78 0.12
N ASN A 126 -7.23 9.76 1.01
CA ASN A 126 -7.17 11.18 0.65
C ASN A 126 -8.18 11.59 -0.44
N GLY A 127 -9.41 11.07 -0.35
CA GLY A 127 -10.49 11.32 -1.29
C GLY A 127 -10.40 10.55 -2.62
N ILE A 128 -9.41 9.66 -2.80
CA ILE A 128 -9.19 8.89 -4.03
C ILE A 128 -9.24 7.40 -3.72
N LEU A 129 -9.83 6.60 -4.61
CA LEU A 129 -9.77 5.13 -4.51
C LEU A 129 -8.32 4.64 -4.53
N ASP A 130 -7.94 3.83 -3.53
CA ASP A 130 -6.70 3.05 -3.55
C ASP A 130 -7.01 1.66 -4.11
N ASP A 131 -6.94 1.51 -5.43
CA ASP A 131 -7.20 0.25 -6.14
C ASP A 131 -6.01 -0.72 -6.15
N ASP A 132 -4.85 -0.29 -5.62
CA ASP A 132 -3.65 -1.11 -5.48
C ASP A 132 -3.54 -1.76 -4.08
N PHE A 133 -4.34 -1.33 -3.11
CA PHE A 133 -4.32 -1.91 -1.76
C PHE A 133 -4.69 -3.40 -1.74
N ASN A 134 -3.81 -4.21 -1.15
CA ASN A 134 -4.00 -5.63 -0.92
C ASN A 134 -3.48 -6.00 0.48
N GLY A 135 -4.36 -6.42 1.39
CA GLY A 135 -3.97 -6.73 2.77
C GLY A 135 -5.09 -6.54 3.79
N LEU A 136 -4.70 -6.33 5.05
CA LEU A 136 -5.62 -5.97 6.14
C LEU A 136 -5.74 -4.45 6.27
N TYR A 137 -6.91 -3.92 5.92
CA TYR A 137 -7.23 -2.51 6.12
C TYR A 137 -7.87 -2.30 7.50
N THR A 138 -7.37 -1.31 8.26
CA THR A 138 -7.92 -0.99 9.58
C THR A 138 -8.93 0.15 9.49
N TYR A 139 -10.15 -0.10 9.93
CA TYR A 139 -11.20 0.91 9.98
C TYR A 139 -11.99 0.76 11.28
N ASP A 140 -12.16 1.88 12.02
CA ASP A 140 -12.86 1.93 13.31
C ASP A 140 -12.38 0.84 14.32
N GLY A 141 -11.06 0.65 14.41
CA GLY A 141 -10.45 -0.32 15.32
C GLY A 141 -10.61 -1.80 14.92
N LYS A 142 -11.24 -2.07 13.78
CA LYS A 142 -11.39 -3.42 13.19
C LYS A 142 -10.51 -3.57 11.97
N GLN A 143 -10.16 -4.80 11.63
CA GLN A 143 -9.39 -5.12 10.43
C GLN A 143 -10.22 -5.91 9.43
N PHE A 144 -10.08 -5.57 8.16
CA PHE A 144 -10.83 -6.16 7.07
C PHE A 144 -9.91 -6.60 5.93
N VAL A 145 -10.22 -7.74 5.31
CA VAL A 145 -9.50 -8.22 4.14
C VAL A 145 -9.91 -7.39 2.92
N VAL A 146 -8.92 -6.77 2.28
CA VAL A 146 -9.09 -5.96 1.07
C VAL A 146 -8.18 -6.51 -0.02
N ALA A 147 -8.70 -6.57 -1.26
CA ALA A 147 -7.92 -6.90 -2.44
C ALA A 147 -8.32 -5.99 -3.59
N ALA A 148 -7.31 -5.44 -4.28
CA ALA A 148 -7.46 -4.41 -5.31
C ALA A 148 -8.40 -3.27 -4.86
N GLY A 149 -8.15 -2.74 -3.65
CA GLY A 149 -8.97 -1.67 -3.05
C GLY A 149 -10.36 -2.06 -2.56
N ARG A 150 -10.84 -3.28 -2.86
CA ARG A 150 -12.19 -3.72 -2.51
C ARG A 150 -12.23 -4.61 -1.26
N LEU A 151 -13.18 -4.36 -0.36
CA LEU A 151 -13.51 -5.23 0.77
C LEU A 151 -13.96 -6.62 0.30
N ILE A 152 -13.27 -7.67 0.75
CA ILE A 152 -13.58 -9.06 0.37
C ILE A 152 -14.41 -9.74 1.46
N ARG A 153 -15.72 -9.65 1.35
CA ARG A 153 -16.68 -10.19 2.33
C ARG A 153 -16.82 -11.72 2.31
N THR A 154 -16.21 -12.40 1.34
CA THR A 154 -16.31 -13.85 1.18
C THR A 154 -15.27 -14.63 1.97
N VAL A 155 -14.25 -13.97 2.53
CA VAL A 155 -13.22 -14.65 3.32
C VAL A 155 -13.79 -15.08 4.67
N ASN A 156 -13.76 -16.37 4.93
CA ASN A 156 -14.17 -17.01 6.18
C ASN A 156 -13.13 -18.08 6.53
N GLY A 157 -12.78 -18.19 7.81
CA GLY A 157 -11.73 -19.11 8.27
C GLY A 157 -10.34 -18.47 8.26
N LEU A 158 -9.32 -19.28 8.08
CA LEU A 158 -7.94 -18.82 8.05
C LEU A 158 -7.60 -18.07 6.77
N TRP A 159 -6.93 -16.94 6.92
CA TRP A 159 -6.40 -16.14 5.82
C TRP A 159 -5.01 -15.64 6.18
N GLN A 160 -4.08 -15.70 5.23
CA GLN A 160 -2.72 -15.23 5.42
C GLN A 160 -2.56 -13.83 4.84
N ASP A 161 -2.08 -12.90 5.67
CA ASP A 161 -1.74 -11.57 5.21
C ASP A 161 -0.60 -11.64 4.18
N PRO A 162 -0.80 -11.16 2.94
CA PRO A 162 0.23 -11.21 1.91
C PRO A 162 1.45 -10.35 2.25
N ALA A 163 1.29 -9.29 3.05
CA ALA A 163 2.36 -8.39 3.46
C ALA A 163 3.13 -8.95 4.66
N THR A 164 2.45 -9.32 5.75
CA THR A 164 3.14 -9.74 6.99
C THR A 164 3.40 -11.24 7.08
N LYS A 165 2.68 -12.05 6.28
CA LYS A 165 2.62 -13.52 6.37
C LYS A 165 1.96 -14.06 7.64
N ASP A 166 1.37 -13.20 8.46
CA ASP A 166 0.60 -13.61 9.63
C ASP A 166 -0.71 -14.27 9.21
N TRP A 167 -1.11 -15.29 9.96
CA TRP A 167 -2.40 -15.95 9.81
C TRP A 167 -3.42 -15.36 10.76
N VAL A 168 -4.57 -14.97 10.21
CA VAL A 168 -5.71 -14.45 10.95
C VAL A 168 -6.98 -15.27 10.69
N PHE A 169 -7.87 -15.31 11.67
CA PHE A 169 -9.22 -15.84 11.50
C PHE A 169 -10.16 -14.73 11.06
N CYS A 170 -10.85 -14.94 9.95
CA CYS A 170 -11.82 -14.00 9.39
C CYS A 170 -13.23 -14.60 9.42
N ALA A 171 -14.22 -13.73 9.58
CA ALA A 171 -15.62 -14.02 9.30
C ALA A 171 -16.21 -12.88 8.48
N ASN A 172 -16.77 -13.21 7.31
CA ASN A 172 -17.27 -12.25 6.33
C ASN A 172 -16.26 -11.14 5.96
N GLY A 173 -14.97 -11.48 5.87
CA GLY A 173 -13.88 -10.53 5.59
C GLY A 173 -13.37 -9.73 6.79
N GLU A 174 -14.03 -9.76 7.96
CA GLU A 174 -13.57 -9.08 9.18
C GLU A 174 -12.71 -10.01 10.04
N VAL A 175 -11.57 -9.54 10.53
CA VAL A 175 -10.69 -10.27 11.46
C VAL A 175 -11.37 -10.43 12.83
N GLN A 176 -11.45 -11.67 13.30
CA GLN A 176 -12.10 -12.03 14.57
C GLN A 176 -11.08 -12.14 15.70
N ASN A 177 -10.61 -11.01 16.22
CA ASN A 177 -9.57 -10.94 17.26
C ASN A 177 -9.91 -11.63 18.60
N GLN A 178 -11.15 -12.07 18.79
CA GLN A 178 -11.59 -12.77 20.01
C GLN A 178 -11.77 -14.28 19.80
N PHE A 179 -11.63 -14.78 18.56
CA PHE A 179 -11.77 -16.20 18.28
C PHE A 179 -10.59 -16.99 18.86
N SER A 180 -10.86 -18.05 19.60
CA SER A 180 -9.86 -19.05 19.98
C SER A 180 -10.49 -20.42 19.79
N GLY A 181 -9.80 -21.33 19.12
CA GLY A 181 -10.36 -22.60 18.71
C GLY A 181 -9.55 -23.23 17.59
N VAL A 182 -10.19 -24.10 16.82
CA VAL A 182 -9.56 -24.79 15.69
C VAL A 182 -10.23 -24.33 14.39
N ALA A 183 -9.43 -24.10 13.34
CA ALA A 183 -9.90 -23.75 12.02
C ALA A 183 -9.25 -24.64 10.95
N GLU A 184 -10.00 -24.96 9.90
CA GLU A 184 -9.48 -25.70 8.75
C GLU A 184 -8.84 -24.75 7.74
N TYR A 185 -7.71 -25.17 7.17
CA TYR A 185 -7.09 -24.57 6.01
C TYR A 185 -6.43 -25.66 5.16
N ASP A 186 -6.78 -25.72 3.87
CA ASP A 186 -6.23 -26.67 2.88
C ASP A 186 -6.26 -28.13 3.37
N GLY A 187 -7.40 -28.56 3.95
CA GLY A 187 -7.60 -29.92 4.46
C GLY A 187 -6.84 -30.25 5.76
N SER A 188 -6.17 -29.27 6.36
CA SER A 188 -5.48 -29.40 7.66
C SER A 188 -6.14 -28.50 8.70
N PHE A 189 -6.05 -28.89 9.97
CA PHE A 189 -6.64 -28.14 11.09
C PHE A 189 -5.56 -27.42 11.90
N PHE A 190 -5.84 -26.19 12.33
CA PHE A 190 -4.89 -25.33 13.02
C PHE A 190 -5.50 -24.70 14.28
N VAL A 191 -4.69 -24.60 15.35
CA VAL A 191 -5.07 -23.95 16.61
C VAL A 191 -4.91 -22.45 16.49
N LEU A 192 -5.96 -21.71 16.82
CA LEU A 192 -5.97 -20.25 16.87
C LEU A 192 -6.21 -19.74 18.28
N LYS A 193 -5.58 -18.62 18.60
CA LYS A 193 -5.76 -17.88 19.85
C LYS A 193 -5.85 -16.39 19.55
N ASN A 194 -6.89 -15.74 20.08
CA ASN A 194 -7.17 -14.31 19.86
C ASN A 194 -7.16 -13.91 18.36
N GLY A 195 -7.76 -14.75 17.53
CA GLY A 195 -7.91 -14.54 16.09
C GLY A 195 -6.63 -14.79 15.27
N LYS A 196 -5.56 -15.32 15.87
CA LYS A 196 -4.28 -15.57 15.20
C LYS A 196 -3.84 -17.02 15.35
N LEU A 197 -2.98 -17.51 14.46
CA LEU A 197 -2.35 -18.82 14.60
C LEU A 197 -1.56 -18.91 15.92
N ASP A 198 -1.83 -19.96 16.71
CA ASP A 198 -1.01 -20.33 17.86
C ASP A 198 -0.07 -21.45 17.43
N ASP A 199 1.20 -21.11 17.22
CA ASP A 199 2.22 -22.01 16.67
C ASP A 199 2.87 -22.93 17.72
N LYS A 200 2.35 -22.93 18.95
CA LYS A 200 2.91 -23.72 20.05
C LYS A 200 2.65 -25.21 19.86
N ASP A 201 3.71 -26.00 19.99
CA ASP A 201 3.60 -27.45 20.07
C ASP A 201 2.89 -27.89 21.37
N GLY A 202 2.18 -29.01 21.33
CA GLY A 202 1.48 -29.53 22.50
C GLY A 202 0.37 -30.51 22.15
N TYR A 203 -0.71 -30.46 22.94
CA TYR A 203 -1.90 -31.28 22.73
C TYR A 203 -3.15 -30.41 22.81
N VAL A 204 -4.16 -30.75 22.02
CA VAL A 204 -5.47 -30.10 22.06
C VAL A 204 -6.56 -31.16 21.97
N GLU A 205 -7.66 -30.96 22.69
CA GLU A 205 -8.89 -31.74 22.49
C GLU A 205 -9.78 -31.05 21.47
N TYR A 206 -10.19 -31.80 20.44
CA TYR A 206 -11.06 -31.32 19.38
C TYR A 206 -12.00 -32.44 18.94
N ASP A 207 -13.29 -32.14 18.83
CA ASP A 207 -14.36 -33.11 18.50
C ASP A 207 -14.35 -34.41 19.33
N GLY A 208 -13.95 -34.30 20.61
CA GLY A 208 -13.89 -35.44 21.53
C GLY A 208 -12.64 -36.31 21.43
N GLU A 209 -11.68 -35.97 20.56
CA GLU A 209 -10.40 -36.66 20.40
C GLU A 209 -9.22 -35.75 20.79
N THR A 210 -8.11 -36.35 21.22
CA THR A 210 -6.86 -35.62 21.50
C THR A 210 -5.96 -35.64 20.25
N PHE A 211 -5.45 -34.47 19.87
CA PHE A 211 -4.50 -34.29 18.77
C PHE A 211 -3.17 -33.77 19.29
N ILE A 212 -2.08 -34.16 18.62
CA ILE A 212 -0.76 -33.54 18.75
C ILE A 212 -0.79 -32.24 17.96
N VAL A 213 -0.36 -31.14 18.57
CA VAL A 213 -0.15 -29.88 17.87
C VAL A 213 1.33 -29.76 17.55
N SER A 214 1.66 -29.51 16.28
CA SER A 214 3.01 -29.11 15.88
C SER A 214 2.95 -27.90 14.95
N LYS A 215 3.65 -26.82 15.33
CA LYS A 215 3.61 -25.52 14.64
C LYS A 215 2.18 -25.02 14.41
N GLY A 216 1.31 -25.27 15.38
CA GLY A 216 -0.12 -24.94 15.34
C GLY A 216 -1.02 -25.91 14.58
N GLN A 217 -0.48 -26.83 13.77
CA GLN A 217 -1.27 -27.84 13.04
C GLN A 217 -1.60 -29.06 13.91
N LEU A 218 -2.82 -29.58 13.78
CA LEU A 218 -3.27 -30.81 14.45
C LEU A 218 -2.85 -32.06 13.67
N TYR A 219 -2.36 -33.05 14.40
CA TYR A 219 -2.02 -34.40 13.95
C TYR A 219 -2.69 -35.44 14.85
N PRO A 220 -3.23 -36.54 14.31
CA PRO A 220 -3.81 -37.60 15.13
C PRO A 220 -2.74 -38.21 16.03
N VAL A 221 -3.10 -38.54 17.27
CA VAL A 221 -2.21 -39.31 18.16
C VAL A 221 -2.03 -40.71 17.55
N PRO A 222 -0.79 -41.18 17.31
CA PRO A 222 -0.56 -42.51 16.76
C PRO A 222 -1.08 -43.57 17.74
N VAL A 223 -1.98 -44.44 17.26
CA VAL A 223 -2.47 -45.57 18.04
C VAL A 223 -1.37 -46.64 18.05
N GLU A 224 -0.76 -46.89 19.21
CA GLU A 224 0.12 -48.06 19.34
C GLU A 224 -0.71 -49.32 19.14
N LYS A 225 -0.44 -50.06 18.04
CA LYS A 225 -1.03 -51.37 17.82
C LYS A 225 -0.55 -52.30 18.95
N PRO A 226 -1.43 -53.04 19.64
CA PRO A 226 -0.98 -53.96 20.68
C PRO A 226 0.03 -54.93 20.09
N ALA A 227 1.18 -55.08 20.76
CA ALA A 227 2.19 -56.04 20.40
C ALA A 227 1.53 -57.42 20.33
N GLU A 228 1.57 -58.04 19.15
CA GLU A 228 1.16 -59.43 18.97
C GLU A 228 2.06 -60.27 19.87
N GLU A 229 1.53 -60.81 20.97
CA GLU A 229 2.27 -61.74 21.82
C GLU A 229 2.70 -62.92 20.94
N ALA A 230 3.99 -62.97 20.62
CA ALA A 230 4.61 -64.12 19.98
C ALA A 230 4.42 -65.33 20.90
N THR A 231 3.45 -66.18 20.57
CA THR A 231 3.37 -67.52 21.14
C THR A 231 4.57 -68.29 20.61
N ALA A 232 5.62 -68.40 21.42
CA ALA A 232 6.77 -69.23 21.10
C ALA A 232 6.31 -70.69 20.96
N GLU A 233 6.47 -71.27 19.77
CA GLU A 233 6.39 -72.72 19.59
C GLU A 233 7.48 -73.41 20.43
N PRO A 234 7.22 -74.61 20.98
CA PRO A 234 8.18 -75.29 21.83
C PRO A 234 9.40 -75.74 21.02
N ALA A 235 10.60 -75.43 21.53
CA ALA A 235 11.86 -75.82 20.92
C ALA A 235 12.01 -77.35 20.85
N GLU A 236 12.33 -77.87 19.67
CA GLU A 236 12.66 -79.28 19.45
C GLU A 236 14.05 -79.58 20.05
N GLU A 237 14.14 -80.62 20.88
CA GLU A 237 15.37 -81.03 21.56
C GLU A 237 16.27 -81.86 20.61
N ALA A 238 17.38 -81.28 20.16
CA ALA A 238 18.37 -82.00 19.35
C ALA A 238 19.36 -82.74 20.26
N THR A 239 19.39 -84.08 20.14
CA THR A 239 20.39 -84.96 20.73
C THR A 239 21.55 -85.17 19.75
N ALA A 240 22.79 -85.08 20.22
CA ALA A 240 23.98 -85.49 19.47
C ALA A 240 25.01 -86.19 20.37
N GLU A 241 25.52 -87.33 19.88
CA GLU A 241 26.42 -88.33 20.48
C GLU A 241 27.90 -87.90 20.63
N PRO A 242 28.76 -88.67 21.36
CA PRO A 242 30.02 -88.18 21.89
C PRO A 242 31.30 -88.47 21.06
N ALA A 243 32.21 -87.48 21.16
CA ALA A 243 33.69 -87.44 21.22
C ALA A 243 34.61 -88.37 20.37
N GLU A 244 35.68 -87.75 19.84
CA GLU A 244 37.02 -88.35 19.79
C GLU A 244 38.10 -87.29 20.13
N GLU A 245 39.19 -87.72 20.78
CA GLU A 245 40.18 -86.91 21.50
C GLU A 245 41.60 -86.97 20.87
N ALA A 246 42.42 -85.98 21.26
CA ALA A 246 43.89 -85.90 21.31
C ALA A 246 44.60 -85.42 20.01
N THR A 247 45.66 -84.59 20.02
CA THR A 247 46.79 -84.35 20.94
C THR A 247 47.40 -82.94 20.74
N ALA A 248 48.11 -82.41 21.74
CA ALA A 248 48.73 -81.06 21.82
C ALA A 248 50.23 -80.99 21.40
N GLU A 249 50.74 -79.77 21.12
CA GLU A 249 52.06 -79.23 21.58
C GLU A 249 52.29 -77.73 21.18
N PRO A 250 53.30 -76.97 21.71
CA PRO A 250 53.04 -75.75 22.50
C PRO A 250 53.68 -74.41 22.02
N ALA A 251 53.21 -73.34 22.68
CA ALA A 251 53.72 -71.98 23.00
C ALA A 251 54.85 -71.27 22.21
N GLU A 252 54.65 -69.98 21.94
CA GLU A 252 55.70 -68.95 22.06
C GLU A 252 55.14 -67.62 22.63
N GLU A 253 55.94 -66.99 23.48
CA GLU A 253 55.69 -65.73 24.21
C GLU A 253 56.67 -64.67 23.69
N ALA A 254 56.23 -63.42 23.48
CA ALA A 254 57.14 -62.27 23.35
C ALA A 254 56.45 -60.91 23.68
N THR A 255 56.74 -60.43 24.90
CA THR A 255 57.24 -59.09 25.31
C THR A 255 56.72 -57.77 24.71
N ALA A 256 56.66 -56.76 25.59
CA ALA A 256 55.91 -55.49 25.52
C ALA A 256 56.73 -54.21 25.17
N GLU A 257 55.97 -53.10 25.09
CA GLU A 257 56.29 -51.67 25.32
C GLU A 257 56.93 -50.78 24.22
N PRO A 258 56.83 -49.42 24.29
CA PRO A 258 56.00 -48.55 25.15
C PRO A 258 55.26 -47.38 24.42
N ALA A 259 54.51 -46.61 25.21
CA ALA A 259 53.79 -45.38 24.87
C ALA A 259 54.71 -44.14 24.68
N GLU A 260 54.23 -43.15 23.92
CA GLU A 260 54.69 -41.76 24.01
C GLU A 260 53.49 -40.80 24.15
N GLU A 261 53.68 -39.86 25.07
CA GLU A 261 52.79 -38.78 25.50
C GLU A 261 53.36 -37.45 24.99
N ALA A 262 52.54 -36.51 24.50
CA ALA A 262 52.93 -35.09 24.48
C ALA A 262 51.74 -34.11 24.35
N THR A 263 51.52 -33.40 25.46
CA THR A 263 51.34 -31.93 25.60
C THR A 263 50.06 -31.21 25.12
N ALA A 264 49.36 -30.65 26.13
CA ALA A 264 48.38 -29.56 26.08
C ALA A 264 49.07 -28.17 25.99
N GLU A 265 48.51 -27.13 25.37
CA GLU A 265 47.67 -26.00 25.88
C GLU A 265 47.88 -24.79 24.90
N PRO A 266 47.23 -23.59 24.99
CA PRO A 266 46.21 -23.09 25.92
C PRO A 266 44.99 -22.36 25.28
N THR A 267 44.04 -22.06 26.18
CA THR A 267 42.90 -21.11 26.16
C THR A 267 43.22 -19.64 25.88
N GLU A 268 42.26 -18.89 25.30
CA GLU A 268 41.97 -17.48 25.65
C GLU A 268 40.46 -17.14 25.49
N GLU A 269 40.06 -16.08 26.19
CA GLU A 269 38.79 -15.67 26.83
C GLU A 269 37.76 -14.90 25.94
N PRO A 270 36.58 -14.49 26.48
CA PRO A 270 35.39 -14.09 25.72
C PRO A 270 35.27 -12.58 25.47
N ALA A 271 34.40 -12.21 24.53
CA ALA A 271 33.91 -10.84 24.34
C ALA A 271 32.43 -10.73 24.73
N ALA A 272 32.12 -9.55 25.27
CA ALA A 272 30.94 -9.13 26.02
C ALA A 272 29.58 -9.20 25.31
#